data_AF-A0A2D0MWD9-F1
#
_entry.id   AF-A0A2D0MWD9-F1
#
_cell.length_a   1.000
_cell.length_b   1.000
_cell.length_c   1.000
_cell.angle_alpha   90.00
_cell.angle_beta   90.00
_cell.angle_gamma   90.00
#
_symmetry.space_group_name_H-M   'P 1'
#
loop_
_entity.id
_entity.type
_entity.pdbx_description
1 polymer ?
#
loop_
_entity_poly.entity_id
_entity_poly.type
_entity_poly.pdbx_seq_one_letter_code
_entity_poly.pdbx_strand_id
1 'polypeptide(L)'
;MCLNLRFFECMYTRFFVNLFQARTHPQPSTVDRPPSTTTMPNKNVNLSLQIVPINTQDAYPVIDEAIYAIQRSGVKHEVQPFATLMEGELSELWQAVLDAKAAALEAGAEELILNIQVHLKKDKDVALTEKTEKFR
;
A
#
# COMPACT_ATOMS: atom_id res chain seq x y z
N MET A 1 27.27 -15.40 27.29
CA MET A 1 25.88 -15.62 27.74
C MET A 1 25.40 -14.33 28.38
N CYS A 2 24.25 -13.81 27.93
CA CYS A 2 23.49 -12.67 28.49
C CYS A 2 24.05 -11.24 28.30
N LEU A 3 23.64 -10.58 27.20
CA LEU A 3 23.45 -9.13 27.13
C LEU A 3 22.12 -8.86 26.37
N ASN A 4 20.97 -9.13 26.98
CA ASN A 4 20.02 -8.13 27.53
C ASN A 4 19.55 -7.09 26.48
N LEU A 5 18.57 -7.37 25.62
CA LEU A 5 17.11 -7.48 25.88
C LEU A 5 16.46 -6.32 26.67
N ARG A 6 17.15 -5.18 26.82
CA ARG A 6 16.58 -3.95 27.42
C ARG A 6 16.41 -2.78 26.45
N PHE A 7 16.78 -2.95 25.19
CA PHE A 7 16.63 -1.89 24.17
C PHE A 7 15.30 -1.95 23.40
N PHE A 8 14.63 -3.10 23.39
CA PHE A 8 13.43 -3.30 22.57
C PHE A 8 12.11 -2.86 23.26
N GLU A 9 12.09 -2.84 24.59
CA GLU A 9 10.91 -2.45 25.39
C GLU A 9 10.65 -0.93 25.44
N CYS A 10 11.65 -0.09 25.15
CA CYS A 10 11.52 1.37 25.33
C CYS A 10 10.83 2.08 24.14
N MET A 11 10.82 1.47 22.95
CA MET A 11 10.26 2.09 21.75
C MET A 11 8.74 1.88 21.63
N TYR A 12 8.21 0.79 22.20
CA TYR A 12 6.79 0.43 22.03
C TYR A 12 5.86 1.16 23.01
N THR A 13 6.30 1.40 24.25
CA THR A 13 5.41 1.95 25.30
C THR A 13 5.23 3.48 25.23
N ARG A 14 6.13 4.20 24.53
CA ARG A 14 6.02 5.66 24.34
C ARG A 14 5.19 6.06 23.10
N PHE A 15 4.97 5.14 22.17
CA PHE A 15 4.19 5.40 20.95
C PHE A 15 2.68 5.20 21.19
N PHE A 16 2.30 4.29 22.08
CA PHE A 16 0.89 3.92 22.27
C PHE A 16 0.08 4.92 23.11
N VAL A 17 0.71 5.69 24.01
CA VAL A 17 -0.02 6.66 24.85
C VAL A 17 -0.31 7.98 24.12
N ASN A 18 0.52 8.38 23.15
CA ASN A 18 0.32 9.63 22.39
C ASN A 18 -0.76 9.54 21.30
N LEU A 19 -1.18 8.34 20.88
CA LEU A 19 -2.24 8.19 19.87
C LEU A 19 -3.67 8.27 20.46
N PHE A 20 -3.84 8.18 21.77
CA PHE A 20 -5.17 8.19 22.39
C PHE A 20 -5.68 9.59 22.78
N GLN A 21 -4.82 10.62 22.82
CA GLN A 21 -5.22 12.00 23.16
C GLN A 21 -5.45 12.92 21.94
N ALA A 22 -5.33 12.44 20.71
CA ALA A 22 -5.56 13.25 19.50
C ALA A 22 -7.03 13.25 19.00
N ARG A 23 -8.00 12.72 19.77
CA ARG A 23 -9.42 12.66 19.39
C ARG A 23 -10.31 13.63 20.19
N THR A 24 -10.12 14.94 20.03
CA THR A 24 -11.20 15.93 20.30
C THR A 24 -11.15 17.13 19.37
N HIS A 25 -10.61 16.99 18.14
CA HIS A 25 -10.86 18.00 17.13
C HIS A 25 -12.19 17.70 16.40
N PRO A 26 -13.19 18.59 16.49
CA PRO A 26 -14.40 18.47 15.68
C PRO A 26 -14.02 18.56 14.20
N GLN A 27 -14.50 17.61 13.40
CA GLN A 27 -14.33 17.65 11.94
C GLN A 27 -15.07 18.88 11.40
N PRO A 28 -14.40 19.84 10.74
CA PRO A 28 -15.12 20.96 10.13
C PRO A 28 -15.99 20.46 8.99
N SER A 29 -17.24 20.90 9.02
CA SER A 29 -18.33 20.61 8.09
C SER A 29 -18.00 20.95 6.64
N THR A 30 -18.52 20.11 5.74
CA THR A 30 -18.55 20.24 4.28
C THR A 30 -19.08 21.59 3.81
N VAL A 31 -18.28 22.34 3.04
CA VAL A 31 -18.63 23.21 1.89
C VAL A 31 -17.31 23.86 1.41
N ASP A 32 -17.10 23.89 0.10
CA ASP A 32 -15.96 24.48 -0.63
C ASP A 32 -14.61 23.71 -0.65
N ARG A 33 -14.63 22.44 -1.09
CA ARG A 33 -13.43 21.90 -1.77
C ARG A 33 -13.51 22.37 -3.23
N PRO A 34 -12.57 23.21 -3.74
CA PRO A 34 -12.52 23.52 -5.17
C PRO A 34 -12.39 22.21 -5.96
N PRO A 35 -12.93 22.09 -7.19
CA PRO A 35 -12.72 20.90 -7.99
C PRO A 35 -11.21 20.73 -8.12
N SER A 36 -10.65 19.69 -7.48
CA SER A 36 -9.23 19.37 -7.60
C SER A 36 -8.99 18.72 -8.95
N THR A 37 -9.33 19.43 -10.02
CA THR A 37 -8.88 19.13 -11.37
C THR A 37 -7.51 19.78 -11.54
N THR A 38 -6.58 19.44 -10.64
CA THR A 38 -5.17 19.59 -10.97
C THR A 38 -4.87 18.41 -11.85
N THR A 39 -5.01 18.57 -13.16
CA THR A 39 -4.45 17.65 -14.15
C THR A 39 -2.94 17.67 -13.96
N MET A 40 -2.47 16.89 -12.99
CA MET A 40 -1.06 16.60 -12.83
C MET A 40 -0.63 15.87 -14.10
N PRO A 41 0.51 16.22 -14.70
CA PRO A 41 1.00 15.52 -15.88
C PRO A 41 1.02 14.02 -15.61
N ASN A 42 0.44 13.26 -16.54
CA ASN A 42 0.42 11.79 -16.53
C ASN A 42 1.88 11.32 -16.51
N LYS A 43 2.32 10.87 -15.34
CA LYS A 43 3.71 10.48 -15.05
C LYS A 43 3.71 9.11 -14.42
N ASN A 44 4.71 8.31 -14.77
CA ASN A 44 4.80 6.96 -14.25
C ASN A 44 5.23 6.99 -12.79
N VAL A 45 4.43 6.35 -11.96
CA VAL A 45 4.63 6.24 -10.51
C VAL A 45 4.93 4.79 -10.17
N ASN A 46 5.56 4.60 -9.02
CA ASN A 46 5.85 3.27 -8.49
C ASN A 46 4.98 3.04 -7.27
N LEU A 47 4.22 1.95 -7.27
CA LEU A 47 3.36 1.55 -6.17
C LEU A 47 3.78 0.17 -5.68
N SER A 48 3.99 0.04 -4.38
CA SER A 48 4.12 -1.25 -3.70
C SER A 48 2.83 -1.56 -2.97
N LEU A 49 2.24 -2.70 -3.28
CA LEU A 49 1.02 -3.20 -2.65
C LEU A 49 1.33 -4.49 -1.89
N GLN A 50 1.02 -4.49 -0.61
CA GLN A 50 1.00 -5.70 0.21
C GLN A 50 -0.40 -5.89 0.79
N ILE A 51 -0.95 -7.07 0.58
CA ILE A 51 -2.28 -7.48 1.05
C ILE A 51 -2.06 -8.50 2.15
N VAL A 52 -2.59 -8.23 3.34
CA VAL A 52 -2.46 -9.10 4.51
C VAL A 52 -3.86 -9.46 5.01
N PRO A 53 -4.37 -10.64 4.67
CA PRO A 53 -5.59 -11.16 5.26
C PRO A 53 -5.42 -11.42 6.75
N ILE A 54 -6.39 -10.98 7.54
CA ILE A 54 -6.43 -11.20 8.98
C ILE A 54 -7.45 -12.29 9.28
N ASN A 55 -7.20 -13.09 10.32
CA ASN A 55 -8.08 -14.18 10.77
C ASN A 55 -8.39 -15.27 9.71
N THR A 56 -7.59 -15.38 8.65
CA THR A 56 -7.75 -16.40 7.61
C THR A 56 -6.84 -17.59 7.89
N GLN A 57 -7.38 -18.83 7.88
CA GLN A 57 -6.60 -20.06 8.11
C GLN A 57 -5.64 -20.38 6.97
N ASP A 58 -6.03 -20.09 5.73
CA ASP A 58 -5.19 -20.21 4.55
C ASP A 58 -5.21 -18.92 3.74
N ALA A 59 -4.14 -18.14 3.85
CA ALA A 59 -4.03 -16.82 3.22
C ALA A 59 -3.61 -16.92 1.74
N TYR A 60 -3.03 -18.04 1.29
CA TYR A 60 -2.48 -18.15 -0.05
C TYR A 60 -3.54 -18.02 -1.15
N PRO A 61 -4.71 -18.70 -1.09
CA PRO A 61 -5.73 -18.57 -2.11
C PRO A 61 -6.26 -17.14 -2.26
N VAL A 62 -6.40 -16.43 -1.13
CA VAL A 62 -6.81 -15.01 -1.11
C VAL A 62 -5.76 -14.13 -1.78
N ILE A 63 -4.49 -14.36 -1.49
CA ILE A 63 -3.38 -13.62 -2.09
C ILE A 63 -3.28 -13.91 -3.60
N ASP A 64 -3.46 -15.16 -4.00
CA ASP A 64 -3.42 -15.57 -5.41
C ASP A 64 -4.50 -14.87 -6.23
N GLU A 65 -5.75 -14.81 -5.76
CA GLU A 65 -6.84 -14.09 -6.43
C GLU A 65 -6.55 -12.59 -6.58
N ALA A 66 -5.94 -11.98 -5.56
CA ALA A 66 -5.54 -10.59 -5.64
C ALA A 66 -4.41 -10.36 -6.66
N ILE A 67 -3.43 -11.27 -6.74
CA ILE A 67 -2.37 -11.23 -7.76
C ILE A 67 -2.97 -11.42 -9.16
N TYR A 68 -3.93 -12.33 -9.34
CA TYR A 68 -4.62 -12.51 -10.62
C TYR A 68 -5.38 -11.26 -11.05
N ALA A 69 -6.02 -10.54 -10.11
CA ALA A 69 -6.66 -9.26 -10.41
C ALA A 69 -5.64 -8.22 -10.92
N ILE A 70 -4.47 -8.11 -10.28
CA ILE A 70 -3.39 -7.22 -10.72
C ILE A 70 -2.88 -7.64 -12.11
N GLN A 71 -2.70 -8.93 -12.37
CA GLN A 71 -2.27 -9.42 -13.67
C GLN A 71 -3.26 -9.08 -14.79
N ARG A 72 -4.58 -9.17 -14.50
CA ARG A 72 -5.64 -8.81 -15.46
C ARG A 72 -5.68 -7.32 -15.79
N SER A 73 -5.20 -6.45 -14.90
CA SER A 73 -5.14 -5.00 -15.14
C SER A 73 -4.16 -4.60 -16.25
N GLY A 74 -3.21 -5.48 -16.60
CA GLY A 74 -2.23 -5.22 -17.66
C GLY A 74 -1.13 -4.23 -17.28
N VAL A 75 -1.10 -3.74 -16.04
CA VAL A 75 -0.03 -2.85 -15.56
C VAL A 75 1.27 -3.63 -15.41
N LYS A 76 2.40 -2.94 -15.61
CA LYS A 76 3.72 -3.52 -15.38
C LYS A 76 3.88 -3.81 -13.89
N HIS A 77 4.10 -5.07 -13.54
CA HIS A 77 4.21 -5.49 -12.15
C HIS A 77 5.33 -6.51 -11.95
N GLU A 78 5.82 -6.60 -10.72
CA GLU A 78 6.80 -7.59 -10.26
C GLU A 78 6.34 -8.12 -8.90
N VAL A 79 6.01 -9.41 -8.83
CA VAL A 79 5.62 -10.07 -7.58
C VAL A 79 6.86 -10.36 -6.76
N GLN A 80 6.89 -9.88 -5.52
CA GLN A 80 7.96 -10.14 -4.55
C GLN A 80 7.39 -10.88 -3.33
N PRO A 81 8.24 -11.50 -2.48
CA PRO A 81 7.78 -12.30 -1.35
C PRO A 81 6.90 -11.57 -0.34
N PHE A 82 7.03 -10.24 -0.23
CA PHE A 82 6.31 -9.42 0.76
C PHE A 82 5.40 -8.36 0.14
N ALA A 83 5.46 -8.14 -1.17
CA ALA A 83 4.67 -7.13 -1.85
C ALA A 83 4.65 -7.38 -3.36
N THR A 84 3.64 -6.85 -4.03
CA THR A 84 3.62 -6.72 -5.48
C THR A 84 3.95 -5.28 -5.84
N LEU A 85 5.03 -5.10 -6.58
CA LEU A 85 5.40 -3.81 -7.12
C LEU A 85 4.69 -3.58 -8.44
N MET A 86 4.21 -2.36 -8.67
CA MET A 86 3.53 -1.93 -9.88
C MET A 86 4.11 -0.59 -10.36
N GLU A 87 4.17 -0.42 -11.68
CA GLU A 87 4.64 0.78 -12.34
C GLU A 87 3.62 1.18 -13.42
N GLY A 88 3.18 2.43 -13.40
CA GLY A 88 2.17 2.92 -14.33
C GLY A 88 1.64 4.29 -13.94
N GLU A 89 0.51 4.67 -14.52
CA GLU A 89 -0.19 5.90 -14.16
C GLU A 89 -0.91 5.71 -12.80
N LEU A 90 -0.96 6.77 -11.98
CA LEU A 90 -1.46 6.66 -10.60
C LEU A 90 -2.92 6.18 -10.53
N SER A 91 -3.81 6.66 -11.40
CA SER A 91 -5.21 6.25 -11.44
C SER A 91 -5.38 4.79 -11.88
N GLU A 92 -4.60 4.32 -12.86
CA GLU A 92 -4.57 2.91 -13.28
C GLU A 92 -4.08 2.00 -12.14
N LEU A 93 -2.99 2.39 -11.46
CA LEU A 93 -2.47 1.64 -10.32
C LEU A 93 -3.47 1.61 -9.17
N TRP A 94 -4.17 2.72 -8.93
CA TRP A 94 -5.19 2.77 -7.89
C TRP A 94 -6.39 1.86 -8.23
N GLN A 95 -6.79 1.82 -9.50
CA GLN A 95 -7.83 0.88 -9.95
C GLN A 95 -7.39 -0.57 -9.73
N ALA A 96 -6.15 -0.92 -10.07
CA ALA A 96 -5.62 -2.26 -9.82
C ALA A 96 -5.61 -2.62 -8.33
N VAL A 97 -5.29 -1.68 -7.43
CA VAL A 97 -5.39 -1.88 -5.97
C VAL A 97 -6.83 -2.16 -5.55
N LEU A 98 -7.80 -1.41 -6.08
CA LEU A 98 -9.21 -1.59 -5.74
C LEU A 98 -9.75 -2.93 -6.23
N ASP A 99 -9.35 -3.36 -7.43
CA ASP A 99 -9.73 -4.65 -8.01
C ASP A 99 -9.10 -5.80 -7.22
N ALA A 100 -7.82 -5.68 -6.84
CA ALA A 100 -7.12 -6.67 -6.00
C ALA A 100 -7.77 -6.81 -4.62
N LYS A 101 -8.17 -5.69 -4.00
CA LYS A 101 -8.93 -5.71 -2.75
C LYS A 101 -10.27 -6.42 -2.92
N ALA A 102 -11.01 -6.11 -3.98
CA ALA A 102 -12.31 -6.73 -4.24
C ALA A 102 -12.17 -8.25 -4.41
N ALA A 103 -11.21 -8.68 -5.22
CA ALA A 103 -10.90 -10.10 -5.43
C ALA A 103 -10.53 -10.81 -4.11
N ALA A 104 -9.71 -10.19 -3.26
CA ALA A 104 -9.35 -10.75 -1.97
C ALA A 104 -10.55 -10.92 -1.02
N LEU A 105 -11.47 -9.95 -0.98
CA LEU A 105 -12.69 -10.05 -0.19
C LEU A 105 -13.64 -11.13 -0.73
N GLU A 106 -13.80 -11.21 -2.06
CA GLU A 106 -14.62 -12.22 -2.73
C GLU A 106 -14.06 -13.63 -2.56
N ALA A 107 -12.74 -13.78 -2.45
CA ALA A 107 -12.07 -15.05 -2.17
C ALA A 107 -12.26 -15.56 -0.73
N GLY A 108 -12.94 -14.79 0.13
CA GLY A 108 -13.30 -15.21 1.49
C GLY A 108 -12.50 -14.54 2.61
N ALA A 109 -11.78 -13.45 2.33
CA ALA A 109 -11.18 -12.66 3.40
C ALA A 109 -12.25 -11.83 4.13
N GLU A 110 -12.43 -12.08 5.42
CA GLU A 110 -13.32 -11.28 6.28
C GLU A 110 -12.71 -9.92 6.65
N GLU A 111 -11.39 -9.89 6.78
CA GLU A 111 -10.63 -8.71 7.18
C GLU A 111 -9.30 -8.65 6.41
N LEU A 112 -8.96 -7.46 5.92
CA LEU A 112 -7.76 -7.21 5.11
C LEU A 112 -7.02 -5.97 5.63
N ILE A 113 -5.70 -6.07 5.77
CA ILE A 113 -4.80 -4.93 5.90
C ILE A 113 -4.09 -4.73 4.57
N LEU A 114 -4.21 -3.52 4.00
CA LEU A 114 -3.53 -3.11 2.78
C LEU A 114 -2.41 -2.14 3.14
N ASN A 115 -1.16 -2.56 2.96
CA ASN A 115 -0.01 -1.67 3.04
C ASN A 115 0.32 -1.17 1.64
N ILE A 116 0.13 0.14 1.44
CA ILE A 116 0.35 0.79 0.14
C ILE A 116 1.47 1.81 0.30
N GLN A 117 2.51 1.66 -0.51
CA GLN A 117 3.59 2.66 -0.58
C GLN A 117 3.66 3.20 -2.00
N VAL A 118 3.47 4.52 -2.14
CA VAL A 118 3.51 5.18 -3.45
C VAL A 118 4.71 6.11 -3.49
N HIS A 119 5.57 5.93 -4.48
CA HIS A 119 6.69 6.82 -4.75
C HIS A 119 6.35 7.72 -5.94
N LEU A 120 6.23 9.02 -5.65
CA LEU A 120 5.93 10.07 -6.61
C LEU A 120 7.12 11.01 -6.72
N LYS A 121 7.46 11.45 -7.93
CA LYS A 121 8.39 12.56 -8.17
C LYS A 121 7.72 13.60 -9.04
N LYS A 122 7.80 14.87 -8.64
CA LYS A 122 7.17 15.98 -9.35
C LYS A 122 7.79 16.20 -10.74
N ASP A 123 9.09 15.97 -10.88
CA ASP A 123 9.86 16.44 -12.04
C ASP A 123 10.40 15.32 -12.93
N LYS A 124 10.25 14.05 -12.56
CA LYS A 124 10.72 12.88 -13.34
C LYS A 124 9.82 11.67 -13.13
N ASP A 125 9.71 10.82 -14.15
CA ASP A 125 9.11 9.50 -14.02
C ASP A 125 9.91 8.62 -13.05
N VAL A 126 9.22 7.75 -12.32
CA VAL A 126 9.83 6.84 -11.35
C VAL A 126 9.78 5.43 -11.91
N ALA A 127 10.79 5.06 -12.71
CA ALA A 127 10.93 3.70 -13.19
C ALA A 127 11.47 2.76 -12.10
N LEU A 128 10.95 1.53 -12.05
CA LEU A 128 11.41 0.45 -11.17
C LEU A 128 12.86 0.05 -11.50
N THR A 129 13.20 0.09 -12.79
CA THR A 129 14.49 -0.33 -13.35
C THR A 129 15.63 0.59 -12.88
N GLU A 130 15.43 1.91 -12.87
CA GLU A 130 16.43 2.89 -12.40
C GLU A 130 16.87 2.67 -10.94
N LYS A 131 16.05 2.01 -10.12
CA LYS A 131 16.33 1.76 -8.69
C LYS A 131 16.97 0.41 -8.41
N THR A 132 16.76 -0.57 -9.28
CA THR A 132 17.20 -1.96 -9.08
C THR A 132 18.45 -2.30 -9.89
N GLU A 133 18.78 -1.54 -10.94
CA GLU A 133 19.97 -1.77 -11.78
C GLU A 133 21.31 -1.69 -11.04
N LYS A 134 21.40 -0.91 -9.96
CA LYS A 134 22.65 -0.82 -9.17
C LYS A 134 22.90 -2.02 -8.26
N PHE A 135 21.90 -2.89 -8.08
CA PHE A 135 21.90 -3.94 -7.07
C PHE A 135 21.41 -5.30 -7.60
N ARG A 136 21.26 -5.44 -8.93
CA ARG A 136 21.19 -6.74 -9.63
C ARG A 136 22.58 -7.10 -10.16
#